data_AF-A0A936SJQ9-F1
#
_entry.id   AF-A0A936SJQ9-F1
#
_cell.length_a   1.000
_cell.length_b   1.000
_cell.length_c   1.000
_cell.angle_alpha   90.00
_cell.angle_beta   90.00
_cell.angle_gamma   90.00
#
_symmetry.space_group_name_H-M   'P 1'
#
loop_
_entity.id
_entity.type
_entity.pdbx_description
1 polymer ?
#
loop_
_entity_poly.entity_id
_entity_poly.type
_entity_poly.pdbx_seq_one_letter_code
_entity_poly.pdbx_strand_id
1 'polypeptide(L)'
;MTHTIARPGSWWLAAVTAIAWLGFFIHNIADLPGQSLFSPETGLPTLVYLVLFLAWWWFPSRRVTLWLLFGWGLLNLIGGGLSVIPFPFLPFYPEQSWRHYLFHVAYGASQLPLIAVTGAWLRPRDH
;
A
#
# COMPACT_ATOMS: atom_id res chain seq x y z
N MET A 1 -1.01 22.74 -25.24
CA MET A 1 0.19 21.89 -25.03
C MET A 1 -0.09 20.97 -23.87
N THR A 2 -0.52 19.75 -24.15
CA THR A 2 -0.67 18.70 -23.13
C THR A 2 0.73 18.22 -22.76
N HIS A 3 1.19 18.55 -21.55
CA HIS A 3 2.41 17.95 -21.02
C HIS A 3 2.15 16.46 -20.82
N THR A 4 2.56 15.65 -21.80
CA THR A 4 2.58 14.20 -21.66
C THR A 4 3.65 13.88 -20.62
N ILE A 5 3.24 13.72 -19.36
CA ILE A 5 4.12 13.20 -18.33
C ILE A 5 4.58 11.82 -18.83
N ALA A 6 5.86 11.72 -19.19
CA ALA A 6 6.45 10.47 -19.65
C ALA A 6 6.14 9.38 -18.62
N ARG A 7 5.64 8.23 -19.09
CA ARG A 7 5.39 7.10 -18.18
C ARG A 7 6.73 6.77 -17.51
N PRO A 8 6.81 6.85 -16.16
CA PRO A 8 8.01 6.42 -15.46
C PRO A 8 8.32 4.96 -15.87
N GLY A 9 9.59 4.60 -16.03
CA GLY A 9 9.97 3.22 -16.38
C GLY A 9 9.44 2.18 -15.39
N SER A 10 9.42 0.90 -15.78
CA SER A 10 8.94 -0.22 -14.94
C SER A 10 9.51 -0.20 -13.50
N TRP A 11 10.75 0.23 -13.34
CA TRP A 11 11.42 0.41 -12.05
C TRP A 11 10.68 1.29 -11.04
N TRP A 12 9.89 2.25 -11.51
CA TRP A 12 9.08 3.09 -10.62
C TRP A 12 7.97 2.29 -9.95
N LEU A 13 7.31 1.38 -10.67
CA LEU A 13 6.27 0.57 -10.05
C LEU A 13 6.87 -0.38 -9.01
N ALA A 14 8.06 -0.92 -9.27
CA ALA A 14 8.80 -1.71 -8.30
C ALA A 14 9.14 -0.88 -7.05
N ALA A 15 9.68 0.32 -7.22
CA ALA A 15 10.05 1.21 -6.13
C ALA A 15 8.84 1.62 -5.27
N VAL A 16 7.73 2.05 -5.88
CA VAL A 16 6.53 2.46 -5.13
C VAL A 16 5.83 1.27 -4.45
N THR A 17 5.90 0.07 -5.05
CA THR A 17 5.41 -1.15 -4.39
C THR A 17 6.26 -1.50 -3.18
N ALA A 18 7.58 -1.38 -3.28
CA ALA A 18 8.50 -1.59 -2.16
C ALA A 18 8.29 -0.57 -1.04
N ILE A 19 8.08 0.71 -1.37
CA ILE A 19 7.77 1.77 -0.39
C ILE A 19 6.45 1.46 0.33
N ALA A 20 5.40 1.09 -0.41
CA ALA A 20 4.11 0.75 0.15
C ALA A 20 4.20 -0.46 1.11
N TRP A 21 4.93 -1.51 0.71
CA TRP A 21 5.19 -2.67 1.56
C TRP A 21 6.00 -2.31 2.80
N LEU A 22 7.05 -1.50 2.65
CA LEU A 22 7.91 -1.11 3.77
C LEU A 22 7.14 -0.27 4.80
N GLY A 23 6.29 0.66 4.36
CA GLY A 23 5.44 1.43 5.26
C GLY A 23 4.45 0.56 6.04
N PHE A 24 3.84 -0.44 5.37
CA PHE A 24 3.03 -1.47 6.02
C PHE A 24 3.84 -2.25 7.08
N PHE A 25 5.02 -2.74 6.71
CA PHE A 25 5.86 -3.56 7.58
C PHE A 25 6.32 -2.80 8.83
N ILE A 26 6.79 -1.56 8.64
CA ILE A 26 7.20 -0.67 9.74
C ILE A 26 6.02 -0.37 10.65
N HIS A 27 4.84 -0.08 10.10
CA HIS A 27 3.62 0.13 10.87
C HIS A 27 3.30 -1.05 11.76
N ASN A 28 3.32 -2.27 11.23
CA ASN A 28 2.98 -3.46 12.01
C ASN A 28 3.99 -3.71 13.14
N ILE A 29 5.29 -3.55 12.90
CA ILE A 29 6.30 -3.70 13.96
C ILE A 29 6.14 -2.62 15.02
N ALA A 30 5.79 -1.39 14.63
CA ALA A 30 5.64 -0.30 15.55
C ALA A 30 4.39 -0.45 16.43
N ASP A 31 3.27 -0.88 15.86
CA ASP A 31 1.97 -0.88 16.54
C ASP A 31 1.66 -2.18 17.28
N LEU A 32 2.21 -3.31 16.84
CA LEU A 32 1.90 -4.61 17.41
C LEU A 32 3.15 -5.24 18.05
N PRO A 33 3.17 -5.44 19.38
CA PRO A 33 4.30 -6.06 20.08
C PRO A 33 4.60 -7.46 19.54
N GLY A 34 5.88 -7.76 19.32
CA GLY A 34 6.32 -9.10 18.93
C GLY A 34 6.02 -9.49 17.46
N GLN A 35 5.58 -8.55 16.63
CA GLN A 35 5.43 -8.82 15.20
C GLN A 35 6.79 -9.11 14.53
N SER A 36 6.76 -10.06 13.61
CA SER A 36 7.87 -10.41 12.73
C SER A 36 7.32 -10.64 11.32
N LEU A 37 8.21 -10.86 10.35
CA LEU A 37 7.81 -11.23 8.99
C LEU A 37 6.95 -12.51 8.93
N PHE A 38 7.06 -13.38 9.95
CA PHE A 38 6.35 -14.65 10.01
C PHE A 38 5.04 -14.59 10.81
N SER A 39 4.77 -13.47 11.49
CA SER A 39 3.50 -13.27 12.19
C SER A 39 2.37 -13.16 11.17
N PRO A 40 1.20 -13.79 11.37
CA PRO A 40 0.12 -13.80 10.37
C PRO A 40 -0.28 -12.41 9.87
N GLU A 41 -0.33 -11.44 10.78
CA GLU A 41 -0.74 -10.05 10.51
C GLU A 41 0.25 -9.30 9.62
N THR A 42 1.51 -9.75 9.58
CA THR A 42 2.58 -9.13 8.77
C THR A 42 2.95 -9.99 7.55
N GLY A 43 3.03 -11.30 7.73
CA GLY A 43 3.45 -12.26 6.73
C GLY A 43 2.42 -12.46 5.62
N LEU A 44 1.12 -12.57 5.96
CA LEU A 44 0.09 -12.75 4.93
C LEU A 44 -0.02 -11.53 4.01
N PRO A 45 -0.11 -10.27 4.50
CA PRO A 45 -0.12 -9.12 3.61
C PRO A 45 1.21 -8.94 2.84
N THR A 46 2.34 -9.30 3.44
CA THR A 46 3.64 -9.33 2.74
C THR A 46 3.62 -10.30 1.56
N LEU A 47 3.06 -11.50 1.74
CA LEU A 47 2.91 -12.48 0.68
C LEU A 47 2.00 -11.94 -0.44
N VAL A 48 0.93 -11.22 -0.10
CA VAL A 48 0.08 -10.56 -1.09
C VAL A 48 0.89 -9.53 -1.89
N TYR A 49 1.65 -8.64 -1.24
CA TYR A 49 2.54 -7.72 -1.95
C TYR A 49 3.49 -8.46 -2.91
N LEU A 50 4.13 -9.54 -2.44
CA LEU A 50 5.05 -10.34 -3.25
C LEU A 50 4.35 -10.96 -4.46
N VAL A 51 3.20 -11.60 -4.27
CA VAL A 51 2.44 -12.24 -5.35
C VAL A 51 1.97 -11.22 -6.37
N LEU A 52 1.42 -10.08 -5.92
CA LEU A 52 0.94 -9.03 -6.81
C LEU A 52 2.09 -8.38 -7.58
N PHE A 53 3.21 -8.11 -6.91
CA PHE A 53 4.42 -7.58 -7.54
C PHE A 53 4.95 -8.53 -8.61
N LEU A 54 5.11 -9.82 -8.28
CA LEU A 54 5.61 -10.84 -9.19
C LEU A 54 4.66 -11.07 -10.37
N ALA A 55 3.34 -11.08 -10.12
CA ALA A 55 2.33 -11.18 -11.18
C ALA A 55 2.44 -10.02 -12.17
N TRP A 56 2.61 -8.78 -11.67
CA TRP A 56 2.87 -7.64 -12.54
C TRP A 56 4.22 -7.75 -13.26
N TRP A 57 5.28 -8.20 -12.57
CA TRP A 57 6.62 -8.31 -13.13
C TRP A 57 6.68 -9.29 -14.31
N TRP A 58 6.03 -10.45 -14.20
CA TRP A 58 5.97 -11.45 -15.27
C TRP A 58 4.95 -11.10 -16.36
N PHE A 59 3.90 -10.36 -16.03
CA PHE A 59 2.82 -10.02 -16.96
C PHE A 59 2.53 -8.52 -17.01
N PRO A 60 3.51 -7.68 -17.40
CA PRO A 60 3.39 -6.22 -17.30
C PRO A 60 2.37 -5.61 -18.27
N SER A 61 1.99 -6.34 -19.32
CA SER A 61 0.96 -5.93 -20.28
C SER A 61 -0.47 -6.20 -19.79
N ARG A 62 -0.64 -7.01 -18.75
CA ARG A 62 -1.96 -7.39 -18.22
C ARG A 62 -2.47 -6.32 -17.26
N ARG A 63 -3.42 -5.50 -17.70
CA ARG A 63 -4.00 -4.42 -16.86
C ARG A 63 -4.58 -4.92 -15.52
N VAL A 64 -4.99 -6.19 -15.43
CA VAL A 64 -5.47 -6.78 -14.17
C VAL A 64 -4.42 -6.73 -13.06
N THR A 65 -3.12 -6.89 -13.36
CA THR A 65 -2.06 -6.84 -12.35
C THR A 65 -1.90 -5.44 -11.78
N LEU A 66 -2.06 -4.41 -12.61
CA LEU A 66 -2.11 -3.01 -12.19
C LEU A 66 -3.33 -2.70 -11.34
N TRP A 67 -4.51 -3.20 -11.72
CA TRP A 67 -5.74 -3.06 -10.93
C TRP A 67 -5.61 -3.71 -9.55
N LEU A 68 -4.98 -4.88 -9.46
CA LEU A 68 -4.75 -5.57 -8.19
C LEU A 68 -3.80 -4.78 -7.28
N LEU A 69 -2.68 -4.26 -7.82
CA LEU A 69 -1.77 -3.40 -7.04
C LEU A 69 -2.44 -2.08 -6.61
N PHE A 70 -3.23 -1.46 -7.49
CA PHE A 70 -4.02 -0.27 -7.16
C PHE A 70 -5.04 -0.55 -6.05
N GLY A 71 -5.82 -1.61 -6.21
CA GLY A 71 -6.83 -2.03 -5.24
C GLY A 71 -6.22 -2.41 -3.89
N TRP A 72 -5.06 -3.07 -3.90
CA TRP A 72 -4.32 -3.38 -2.69
C TRP A 72 -3.84 -2.12 -1.97
N GLY A 73 -3.25 -1.15 -2.69
CA GLY A 73 -2.88 0.14 -2.10
C GLY A 73 -4.08 0.87 -1.50
N LEU A 74 -5.23 0.90 -2.19
CA LEU A 74 -6.47 1.47 -1.67
C LEU A 74 -6.99 0.75 -0.43
N LEU A 75 -6.98 -0.57 -0.42
CA LEU A 75 -7.43 -1.37 0.71
C LEU A 75 -6.60 -1.06 1.97
N ASN A 76 -5.27 -0.97 1.82
CA ASN A 76 -4.35 -0.65 2.90
C ASN A 76 -4.56 0.80 3.41
N LEU A 77 -4.74 1.76 2.50
CA LEU A 77 -5.01 3.15 2.85
C LEU A 77 -6.35 3.32 3.58
N ILE A 78 -7.42 2.75 3.04
CA ILE A 78 -8.78 2.85 3.60
C ILE A 78 -8.85 2.06 4.91
N GLY A 79 -8.37 0.82 4.92
CA GLY A 79 -8.37 -0.04 6.10
C GLY A 79 -7.57 0.59 7.25
N GLY A 80 -6.36 1.07 6.97
CA GLY A 80 -5.52 1.76 7.95
C GLY A 80 -6.10 3.12 8.40
N GLY A 81 -6.83 3.82 7.55
CA GLY A 81 -7.54 5.05 7.93
C GLY A 81 -8.74 4.78 8.83
N LEU A 82 -9.51 3.73 8.54
CA LEU A 82 -10.68 3.36 9.33
C LEU A 82 -10.31 2.82 10.71
N SER A 83 -9.17 2.14 10.86
CA SER A 83 -8.74 1.56 12.13
C SER A 83 -8.36 2.58 13.21
N VAL A 84 -8.07 3.82 12.82
CA VAL A 84 -7.71 4.91 13.75
C VAL A 84 -8.86 5.85 14.09
N ILE A 85 -10.06 5.60 13.56
CA ILE A 85 -11.22 6.41 13.90
C ILE A 85 -11.66 6.03 15.33
N PRO A 86 -11.64 6.97 16.29
CA PRO A 86 -11.86 6.68 17.71
C PRO A 86 -13.35 6.54 18.04
N PHE A 87 -14.00 5.54 17.46
CA PHE A 87 -15.36 5.17 17.80
C PHE A 87 -15.46 4.71 19.26
N PRO A 88 -16.24 5.39 20.13
CA PRO A 88 -16.21 5.20 21.58
C PRO A 88 -16.70 3.83 22.07
N PHE A 89 -17.25 3.01 21.18
CA PHE A 89 -17.81 1.69 21.47
C PHE A 89 -16.91 0.52 21.04
N LEU A 90 -15.74 0.79 20.43
CA LEU A 90 -14.81 -0.26 20.02
C LEU A 90 -13.66 -0.42 21.03
N PRO A 91 -13.27 -1.66 21.37
CA PRO A 91 -12.06 -1.88 22.15
C PRO A 91 -10.83 -1.70 21.25
N PHE A 92 -10.17 -0.54 21.33
CA PHE A 92 -8.96 -0.29 20.57
C PHE A 92 -7.76 -1.04 21.15
N TYR A 93 -7.15 -1.86 20.29
CA TYR A 93 -5.84 -2.44 20.54
C TYR A 93 -5.00 -2.34 19.25
N PRO A 94 -3.83 -1.69 19.26
CA PRO A 94 -3.22 -1.01 20.42
C PRO A 94 -4.01 0.21 20.91
N GLU A 95 -3.64 0.71 22.09
CA GLU A 95 -4.21 1.94 22.65
C GLU A 95 -3.97 3.12 21.70
N GLN A 96 -5.01 3.94 21.51
CA GLN A 96 -4.94 5.15 20.68
C GLN A 96 -3.96 6.15 21.31
N SER A 97 -2.82 6.35 20.66
CA SER A 97 -1.73 7.18 21.15
C SER A 97 -1.10 7.98 20.02
N TRP A 98 -0.35 9.05 20.34
CA TRP A 98 0.34 9.84 19.32
C TRP A 98 1.28 9.00 18.44
N ARG A 99 1.94 8.01 19.04
CA ARG A 99 2.81 7.08 18.33
C ARG A 99 2.02 6.27 17.31
N HIS A 100 0.89 5.67 17.72
CA HIS A 100 0.01 4.90 16.84
C HIS A 100 -0.48 5.74 15.66
N TYR A 101 -0.99 6.95 15.91
CA TYR A 101 -1.43 7.86 14.85
C TYR A 101 -0.30 8.23 13.88
N LEU A 102 0.92 8.49 14.39
CA LEU A 102 2.06 8.84 13.55
C LEU A 102 2.43 7.70 12.60
N PHE A 103 2.48 6.46 13.10
CA PHE A 103 2.78 5.29 12.26
C PHE A 103 1.67 5.01 11.25
N HIS A 104 0.40 5.24 11.60
CA HIS A 104 -0.71 5.20 10.64
C HIS A 104 -0.62 6.26 9.54
N VAL A 105 -0.21 7.50 9.88
CA VAL A 105 0.02 8.55 8.88
C VAL A 105 1.17 8.19 7.95
N ALA A 106 2.29 7.72 8.51
CA ALA A 106 3.44 7.29 7.70
C ALA A 106 3.06 6.12 6.78
N TYR A 107 2.30 5.16 7.31
CA TYR A 107 1.77 4.04 6.56
C TYR A 107 0.84 4.50 5.44
N GLY A 108 -0.16 5.32 5.72
CA GLY A 108 -1.06 5.87 4.69
C GLY A 108 -0.30 6.64 3.61
N ALA A 109 0.64 7.48 3.99
CA ALA A 109 1.47 8.25 3.07
C ALA A 109 2.30 7.33 2.14
N SER A 110 2.83 6.21 2.66
CA SER A 110 3.58 5.24 1.86
C SER A 110 2.75 4.54 0.78
N GLN A 111 1.41 4.48 0.92
CA GLN A 111 0.53 3.88 -0.08
C GLN A 111 0.26 4.80 -1.27
N LEU A 112 0.32 6.12 -1.06
CA LEU A 112 -0.07 7.12 -2.06
C LEU A 112 0.73 7.02 -3.37
N PRO A 113 2.07 6.83 -3.37
CA PRO A 113 2.82 6.67 -4.62
C PRO A 113 2.38 5.45 -5.44
N LEU A 114 2.09 4.31 -4.80
CA LEU A 114 1.61 3.10 -5.48
C LEU A 114 0.25 3.37 -6.14
N ILE A 115 -0.69 3.96 -5.41
CA ILE A 115 -2.02 4.31 -5.90
C ILE A 115 -1.93 5.32 -7.05
N ALA A 116 -1.08 6.35 -6.93
CA ALA A 116 -0.93 7.38 -7.94
C ALA A 116 -0.34 6.82 -9.25
N VAL A 117 0.73 6.02 -9.17
CA VAL A 117 1.39 5.44 -10.36
C VAL A 117 0.47 4.45 -11.06
N THR A 118 -0.12 3.51 -10.31
CA THR A 118 -1.04 2.52 -10.90
C THR A 118 -2.29 3.18 -11.45
N GLY A 119 -2.88 4.15 -10.73
CA GLY A 119 -4.01 4.94 -11.21
C GLY A 119 -3.70 5.72 -12.49
N ALA A 120 -2.52 6.35 -12.58
CA ALA A 120 -2.09 7.04 -13.79
C ALA A 120 -1.91 6.08 -14.99
N TRP A 121 -1.40 4.87 -14.76
CA TRP A 121 -1.19 3.87 -15.81
C TRP A 121 -2.49 3.19 -16.27
N LEU A 122 -3.49 3.14 -15.38
CA LEU A 122 -4.82 2.60 -15.65
C LEU A 122 -5.72 3.56 -16.44
N ARG A 123 -5.44 4.87 -16.47
CA ARG A 123 -6.23 5.82 -17.29
C ARG A 123 -6.20 5.43 -18.77
N PRO A 124 -7.36 5.46 -19.47
CA PRO A 124 -7.39 5.38 -20.92
C PRO A 124 -6.46 6.44 -21.54
N ARG A 125 -5.83 6.10 -22.66
CA ARG A 125 -5.18 7.12 -23.49
C ARG A 125 -6.26 7.67 -24.39
N ASP A 126 -6.58 8.95 -24.24
CA ASP A 126 -7.33 9.66 -25.27
C ASP A 126 -6.45 9.66 -26.52
N HIS A 127 -6.93 9.02 -27.58
CA HIS A 127 -6.30 8.97 -28.90
C HIS A 127 -6.93 10.05 -29.78
#